data_AF-A0A6L7W1H1-F1
#
_entry.id   AF-A0A6L7W1H1-F1
#
_cell.length_a   1.000
_cell.length_b   1.000
_cell.length_c   1.000
_cell.angle_alpha   90.00
_cell.angle_beta   90.00
_cell.angle_gamma   90.00
#
_symmetry.space_group_name_H-M   'P 1'
#
loop_
_entity.id
_entity.type
_entity.pdbx_description
1 polymer ?
#
loop_
_entity_poly.entity_id
_entity_poly.type
_entity_poly.pdbx_seq_one_letter_code
_entity_poly.pdbx_strand_id
1 'polypeptide(L)'
;MGKKTKKSYSAKLKFQIVLEALTSEQEDAEVARAYDVHPVSLSKWKRQFIDSGAEIFSTNDTVKTYEARVSDLERLLGQKEVELALLKNFLGNR
;
A
#
# COMPACT_ATOMS: atom_id res chain seq x y z
N MET A 1 23.22 22.46 2.14
CA MET A 1 22.22 21.95 3.10
C MET A 1 22.03 20.46 2.87
N GLY A 2 22.51 19.62 3.78
CA GLY A 2 22.43 18.15 3.63
C GLY A 2 20.98 17.66 3.75
N LYS A 3 20.53 16.81 2.82
CA LYS A 3 19.22 16.15 2.90
C LYS A 3 19.16 15.34 4.20
N LYS A 4 18.33 15.76 5.17
CA LYS A 4 17.99 14.92 6.33
C LYS A 4 17.38 13.62 5.81
N THR A 5 18.11 12.52 5.97
CA THR A 5 17.62 11.18 5.63
C THR A 5 16.44 10.86 6.53
N LYS A 6 15.29 10.60 5.91
CA LYS A 6 14.05 10.30 6.63
C LYS A 6 14.20 8.92 7.27
N LYS A 7 14.13 8.84 8.59
CA LYS A 7 14.20 7.56 9.32
C LYS A 7 13.05 6.66 8.81
N SER A 8 13.40 5.48 8.31
CA SER A 8 12.43 4.52 7.79
C SER A 8 12.04 3.53 8.89
N TYR A 9 10.75 3.23 9.01
CA TYR A 9 10.21 2.29 10.00
C TYR A 9 9.49 1.17 9.25
N SER A 10 9.76 -0.08 9.64
CA SER A 10 9.08 -1.24 9.06
C SER A 10 7.58 -1.22 9.40
N ALA A 11 6.75 -1.84 8.56
CA ALA A 11 5.31 -1.95 8.81
C ALA A 11 5.01 -2.64 10.15
N LYS A 12 5.75 -3.71 10.46
CA LYS A 12 5.65 -4.43 11.75
C LYS A 12 5.95 -3.53 12.94
N LEU A 13 7.01 -2.73 12.86
CA LEU A 13 7.39 -1.81 13.94
C LEU A 13 6.33 -0.71 14.13
N LYS A 14 5.84 -0.11 13.03
CA LYS A 14 4.75 0.88 13.11
C LYS A 14 3.51 0.29 13.76
N PHE A 15 3.12 -0.93 13.39
CA PHE A 15 1.96 -1.61 13.96
C PHE A 15 2.13 -1.83 15.47
N GLN A 16 3.30 -2.33 15.92
CA GLN A 16 3.57 -2.53 17.35
C GLN A 16 3.48 -1.22 18.15
N ILE A 17 4.11 -0.15 17.66
CA ILE A 17 4.11 1.14 18.35
C ILE A 17 2.70 1.72 18.41
N VAL A 18 1.93 1.64 17.32
CA VAL A 18 0.54 2.10 17.29
C VAL A 18 -0.34 1.28 18.22
N LEU A 19 -0.15 -0.04 18.27
CA LEU A 19 -0.89 -0.92 19.16
C LEU A 19 -0.64 -0.54 20.62
N GLU A 20 0.62 -0.36 21.02
CA GLU A 20 0.98 0.06 22.37
C GLU A 20 0.42 1.44 22.72
N ALA A 21 0.45 2.38 21.79
CA ALA A 21 -0.15 3.71 21.95
C ALA A 21 -1.70 3.72 21.97
N LEU A 22 -2.35 2.60 21.67
CA LEU A 22 -3.80 2.42 21.76
C LEU A 22 -4.20 1.59 22.99
N THR A 23 -3.33 0.71 23.47
CA THR A 23 -3.64 -0.20 24.58
C THR A 23 -3.06 0.23 25.92
N SER A 24 -1.99 1.03 25.93
CA SER A 24 -1.38 1.50 27.16
C SER A 24 -2.12 2.72 27.73
N GLU A 25 -1.98 2.91 29.05
CA GLU A 25 -2.41 4.13 29.74
C GLU A 25 -1.40 5.28 29.62
N GLN A 26 -0.27 5.05 28.92
CA GLN A 26 0.78 6.04 28.71
C GLN A 26 0.33 7.10 27.70
N GLU A 27 0.88 8.30 27.83
CA GLU A 27 0.65 9.35 26.83
C GLU A 27 1.37 8.98 25.51
N ASP A 28 0.78 9.33 24.37
CA ASP A 28 1.39 9.14 23.04
C ASP A 28 2.82 9.70 22.98
N ALA A 29 3.10 10.79 23.71
CA ALA A 29 4.44 11.38 23.79
C ALA A 29 5.46 10.46 24.47
N GLU A 30 5.05 9.68 25.46
CA GLU A 30 5.92 8.74 26.19
C GLU A 30 6.22 7.51 25.33
N VAL A 31 5.18 6.93 24.71
CA VAL A 31 5.34 5.82 23.76
C VAL A 31 6.23 6.24 22.59
N ALA A 32 6.03 7.44 22.04
CA ALA A 32 6.87 7.96 20.95
C ALA A 32 8.34 8.09 21.38
N ARG A 33 8.62 8.56 22.61
CA ARG A 33 9.99 8.64 23.15
C ARG A 33 10.62 7.26 23.35
N ALA A 34 9.86 6.30 23.88
CA ALA A 34 10.34 4.94 24.13
C ALA A 34 10.87 4.25 22.86
N TYR A 35 10.26 4.55 21.71
CA TYR A 35 10.63 3.99 20.41
C TYR A 35 11.48 4.93 19.53
N ASP A 36 11.95 6.07 20.06
CA ASP A 36 12.67 7.10 19.31
C ASP A 36 11.94 7.50 18.00
N VAL A 37 10.65 7.78 18.17
CA VAL A 37 9.71 8.26 17.16
C VAL A 37 9.27 9.67 17.51
N HIS A 38 9.14 10.53 16.50
CA HIS A 38 8.56 11.85 16.71
C HIS A 38 7.05 11.74 17.02
N PRO A 39 6.50 12.40 18.06
CA PRO A 39 5.09 12.27 18.46
C PRO A 39 4.10 12.49 17.31
N VAL A 40 4.34 13.49 16.46
CA VAL A 40 3.53 13.75 15.25
C VAL A 40 3.47 12.56 14.29
N SER A 41 4.57 11.79 14.16
CA SER A 41 4.58 10.58 13.34
C SER A 41 3.69 9.50 13.94
N LEU A 42 3.72 9.33 15.26
CA LEU A 42 2.88 8.37 15.96
C LEU A 42 1.40 8.75 15.83
N SER A 43 1.03 10.01 16.04
CA SER A 43 -0.35 10.48 15.86
C SER A 43 -0.84 10.24 14.43
N LYS A 44 0.03 10.46 13.43
CA LYS A 44 -0.29 10.17 12.03
C LYS A 44 -0.53 8.68 11.81
N TRP A 45 0.32 7.80 12.35
CA TRP A 45 0.16 6.36 12.20
C TRP A 45 -1.09 5.82 12.92
N LYS A 46 -1.41 6.35 14.11
CA LYS A 46 -2.66 6.02 14.83
C LYS A 46 -3.88 6.34 13.96
N ARG A 47 -3.93 7.53 13.37
CA ARG A 47 -5.02 7.92 12.47
C ARG A 47 -5.10 6.97 11.26
N GLN A 48 -3.97 6.72 10.60
CA GLN A 48 -3.94 5.77 9.47
C GLN A 48 -4.42 4.37 9.85
N PHE A 49 -4.04 3.89 11.03
CA PHE A 49 -4.46 2.57 11.52
C PHE A 49 -5.95 2.51 11.84
N ILE A 50 -6.53 3.58 12.41
CA ILE A 50 -7.97 3.66 12.69
C ILE A 50 -8.76 3.73 11.37
N ASP A 51 -8.33 4.59 10.45
CA ASP A 51 -9.00 4.82 9.16
C ASP A 51 -8.98 3.55 8.28
N SER A 52 -7.81 2.91 8.16
CA SER A 52 -7.64 1.67 7.39
C SER A 52 -7.97 0.41 8.20
N GLY A 53 -8.26 0.55 9.50
CA GLY A 53 -8.48 -0.57 10.41
C GLY A 53 -9.69 -1.41 9.99
N ALA A 54 -10.77 -0.75 9.57
CA ALA A 54 -11.97 -1.42 9.07
C ALA A 54 -11.71 -2.22 7.77
N GLU A 55 -10.83 -1.71 6.89
CA GLU A 55 -10.50 -2.37 5.63
C GLU A 55 -9.73 -3.68 5.85
N ILE A 56 -8.95 -3.80 6.93
CA ILE A 56 -8.24 -5.04 7.28
C ILE A 56 -9.23 -6.18 7.58
N PHE A 57 -10.40 -5.86 8.16
CA PHE A 57 -11.46 -6.83 8.44
C PHE A 57 -12.46 -6.98 7.29
N SER A 58 -12.36 -6.15 6.25
CA SER A 58 -13.14 -6.36 5.03
C SER A 58 -12.67 -7.67 4.40
N THR A 59 -13.61 -8.58 4.15
CA THR A 59 -13.29 -9.89 3.58
C THR A 59 -12.63 -9.68 2.21
N ASN A 60 -11.57 -10.44 1.97
CA ASN A 60 -10.55 -10.30 0.92
C ASN A 60 -11.07 -10.45 -0.54
N ASP A 61 -12.07 -9.66 -0.92
CA ASP A 61 -12.52 -9.53 -2.30
C ASP A 61 -11.63 -8.59 -3.10
N THR A 62 -10.77 -7.79 -2.45
CA THR A 62 -9.80 -6.91 -3.11
C THR A 62 -8.80 -7.71 -3.95
N VAL A 63 -8.17 -8.76 -3.40
CA VAL A 63 -7.26 -9.60 -4.20
C VAL A 63 -8.00 -10.24 -5.37
N LYS A 64 -9.20 -10.79 -5.15
CA LYS A 64 -10.03 -11.37 -6.22
C LYS A 64 -10.45 -10.35 -7.28
N THR A 65 -10.80 -9.13 -6.89
CA THR A 65 -11.14 -8.05 -7.84
C THR A 65 -9.92 -7.61 -8.63
N TYR A 66 -8.75 -7.52 -8.00
CA TYR A 66 -7.50 -7.24 -8.70
C TYR A 66 -7.13 -8.37 -9.65
N GLU A 67 -7.23 -9.63 -9.25
CA GLU A 67 -7.00 -10.79 -10.10
C GLU A 67 -7.95 -10.83 -11.30
N ALA A 68 -9.25 -10.60 -11.09
CA ALA A 68 -10.23 -10.51 -12.16
C ALA A 68 -9.90 -9.37 -13.14
N ARG A 69 -9.50 -8.20 -12.61
CA ARG A 69 -9.12 -7.05 -13.42
C ARG A 69 -7.85 -7.31 -14.22
N VAL A 70 -6.86 -7.99 -13.65
CA VAL A 70 -5.63 -8.38 -14.33
C VAL A 70 -5.97 -9.34 -15.47
N SER A 71 -6.80 -10.36 -15.23
CA SER A 71 -7.23 -11.30 -16.26
C SER A 71 -7.92 -10.62 -17.44
N ASP A 72 -8.80 -9.65 -17.16
CA ASP A 72 -9.45 -8.85 -18.21
C ASP A 72 -8.44 -8.05 -19.05
N LEU A 73 -7.46 -7.43 -18.39
CA LEU A 73 -6.42 -6.64 -19.05
C LEU A 73 -5.51 -7.52 -19.91
N GLU A 74 -5.12 -8.70 -19.42
CA GLU A 74 -4.33 -9.68 -20.17
C GLU A 74 -5.07 -10.15 -21.43
N ARG A 75 -6.38 -10.41 -21.33
CA ARG A 75 -7.22 -10.76 -22.48
C ARG A 75 -7.27 -9.65 -23.52
N LEU A 76 -7.48 -8.41 -23.09
CA LEU A 76 -7.52 -7.25 -23.99
C LEU A 76 -6.16 -7.01 -24.66
N LEU A 77 -5.06 -7.18 -23.92
CA LEU A 77 -3.71 -7.07 -24.46
C LEU A 77 -3.46 -8.12 -25.54
N GLY A 78 -3.82 -9.38 -25.29
CA GLY A 78 -3.71 -10.46 -26.27
C GLY A 78 -4.52 -10.19 -27.55
N GLN A 79 -5.75 -9.69 -27.41
CA GLN A 79 -6.57 -9.28 -28.57
C GLN A 79 -5.88 -8.19 -29.40
N LYS A 80 -5.33 -7.17 -28.73
CA LYS A 80 -4.62 -6.08 -29.41
C LYS A 80 -3.32 -6.53 -30.09
N GLU A 81 -2.57 -7.44 -29.48
CA GLU A 81 -1.37 -8.02 -30.10
C GLU A 81 -1.72 -8.78 -31.39
N VAL A 82 -2.79 -9.57 -31.37
CA VAL A 82 -3.27 -10.27 -32.58
C VAL A 82 -3.71 -9.28 -33.66
N GLU A 83 -4.50 -8.27 -33.33
CA GLU A 83 -4.91 -7.21 -34.27
C GLU A 83 -3.69 -6.51 -34.89
N LEU A 84 -2.70 -6.13 -34.08
CA LEU A 84 -1.47 -5.50 -34.55
C LEU A 84 -0.67 -6.42 -35.46
N ALA A 85 -0.54 -7.71 -35.14
CA ALA A 85 0.14 -8.69 -35.98
C ALA A 85 -0.54 -8.83 -37.35
N LEU A 86 -1.89 -8.89 -37.38
CA LEU A 86 -2.66 -8.95 -38.61
C LEU A 86 -2.49 -7.69 -39.46
N LEU A 87 -2.58 -6.50 -38.86
CA LEU A 87 -2.38 -5.23 -39.55
C LEU A 87 -0.96 -5.12 -40.12
N LYS A 88 0.06 -5.52 -39.35
CA LYS A 88 1.45 -5.55 -39.82
C LYS A 88 1.62 -6.51 -41.00
N ASN A 89 1.04 -7.71 -40.94
CA ASN A 89 1.09 -8.67 -42.05
C ASN A 89 0.39 -8.13 -43.31
N PHE A 90 -0.76 -7.47 -43.15
CA PHE A 90 -1.50 -6.90 -44.27
C PHE A 90 -0.78 -5.71 -44.91
N LEU A 91 -0.18 -4.84 -44.11
CA LEU A 91 0.53 -3.64 -44.59
C LEU A 91 1.95 -3.93 -45.08
N GLY A 92 2.60 -4.98 -44.56
CA GLY A 92 3.94 -5.41 -44.95
C GLY A 92 3.99 -6.35 -46.17
N ASN A 93 2.84 -6.85 -46.64
CA ASN A 93 2.71 -7.63 -47.89
C ASN A 93 2.36 -6.76 -49.12
N ARG A 94 2.73 -5.48 -49.12
CA ARG A 94 2.72 -4.62 -50.31
C ARG A 94 4.13 -4.25 -50.74
#